data_AF-A0A7W1K1P6-F1
#
_entry.id   AF-A0A7W1K1P6-F1
#
_cell.length_a   1.000
_cell.length_b   1.000
_cell.length_c   1.000
_cell.angle_alpha   90.00
_cell.angle_beta   90.00
_cell.angle_gamma   90.00
#
_symmetry.space_group_name_H-M   'P 1'
#
loop_
_entity.id
_entity.type
_entity.pdbx_description
1 polymer ?
#
loop_
_entity_poly.entity_id
_entity_poly.type
_entity_poly.pdbx_seq_one_letter_code
_entity_poly.pdbx_strand_id
1 'polypeptide(L)' 'MAIRGLLFDFDGLLVDTETPSRLVWEELYREHGHELPQDQWATLVGTIGAPFDPFDHLEELVGRRL' A
#
# COMPACT_ATOMS: atom_id res chain seq x y z
N MET A 1 21.93 -28.04 -19.32
CA MET A 1 20.54 -27.60 -19.52
C MET A 1 20.56 -26.16 -20.00
N ALA A 2 19.75 -25.80 -20.99
CA ALA A 2 19.63 -24.42 -21.48
C ALA A 2 18.23 -23.89 -21.12
N ILE A 3 18.16 -22.75 -20.44
CA ILE A 3 16.90 -22.03 -20.21
C ILE A 3 16.37 -21.56 -21.57
N ARG A 4 15.08 -21.79 -21.84
CA ARG A 4 14.44 -21.51 -23.14
C ARG A 4 13.49 -20.31 -23.12
N GLY A 5 13.19 -19.78 -21.95
CA GLY A 5 12.32 -18.63 -21.76
C GLY A 5 12.20 -18.27 -20.28
N LEU A 6 11.78 -17.02 -20.03
CA LEU A 6 11.48 -16.47 -18.71
C LEU A 6 10.14 -15.76 -18.78
N LEU A 7 9.33 -15.91 -17.74
CA LEU A 7 8.09 -15.15 -17.54
C LEU A 7 8.27 -14.34 -16.26
N PHE A 8 7.98 -13.05 -16.34
CA PHE A 8 8.07 -12.13 -15.22
C PHE A 8 6.68 -11.65 -14.84
N ASP A 9 6.41 -11.63 -13.55
CA ASP A 9 5.36 -10.81 -12.97
C ASP A 9 5.69 -9.31 -13.17
N PHE A 10 4.67 -8.47 -13.12
CA PHE A 10 4.82 -7.04 -13.38
C PHE A 10 5.05 -6.24 -12.09
N ASP A 11 4.04 -6.23 -11.23
CA ASP A 11 4.01 -5.60 -9.91
C ASP A 11 5.12 -6.20 -9.04
N GLY A 12 5.88 -5.34 -8.35
CA GLY A 12 6.92 -5.74 -7.42
C GLY A 12 8.15 -6.43 -8.03
N LEU A 13 8.11 -6.83 -9.31
CA LEU A 13 9.19 -7.50 -10.01
C LEU A 13 9.77 -6.69 -11.17
N LEU A 14 8.94 -6.30 -12.15
CA LEU A 14 9.39 -5.44 -13.26
C LEU A 14 9.31 -3.96 -12.89
N VAL A 15 8.32 -3.59 -12.07
CA VAL A 15 8.07 -2.21 -11.65
C VAL A 15 7.82 -2.18 -10.14
N ASP A 16 8.46 -1.23 -9.46
CA ASP A 16 8.13 -0.89 -8.07
C ASP A 16 6.80 -0.12 -8.04
N THR A 17 5.73 -0.85 -7.73
CA THR A 17 4.39 -0.30 -7.54
C THR A 17 4.13 0.13 -6.10
N GLU A 18 4.93 -0.32 -5.14
CA GLU A 18 4.61 -0.17 -3.72
C GLU A 18 5.06 1.17 -3.19
N THR A 19 6.21 1.67 -3.65
CA THR A 19 6.67 3.02 -3.31
C THR A 19 5.65 4.10 -3.71
N PRO A 20 5.18 4.21 -4.97
CA PRO A 20 4.18 5.21 -5.33
C PRO A 20 2.82 4.97 -4.66
N SER A 21 2.39 3.72 -4.47
CA SER A 21 1.16 3.39 -3.74
C SER A 21 1.19 3.92 -2.31
N ARG A 22 2.28 3.63 -1.58
CA ARG A 22 2.48 4.08 -0.20
C ARG A 22 2.57 5.60 -0.09
N LEU A 23 3.28 6.25 -1.03
CA LEU A 23 3.47 7.72 -1.02
C LEU A 23 2.15 8.48 -1.07
N VAL A 24 1.19 8.02 -1.90
CA VAL A 24 -0.13 8.67 -2.00
C VAL A 24 -0.90 8.54 -0.68
N TRP A 25 -0.83 7.39 -0.01
CA TRP A 25 -1.45 7.21 1.30
C TRP A 25 -0.78 8.06 2.38
N GLU A 26 0.54 8.14 2.41
CA GLU A 26 1.26 9.01 3.34
C GLU A 26 0.91 10.49 3.13
N GLU A 27 0.74 10.92 1.88
CA GLU A 27 0.30 12.27 1.56
C GLU A 27 -1.13 12.52 2.05
N LEU A 28 -2.06 11.62 1.78
CA LEU A 28 -3.46 11.74 2.24
C LEU A 28 -3.56 11.79 3.78
N TYR A 29 -2.81 10.94 4.48
CA TYR A 29 -2.76 10.95 5.95
C TYR A 29 -2.22 12.30 6.46
N ARG A 30 -1.14 12.79 5.86
CA ARG A 30 -0.49 14.05 6.24
C ARG A 30 -1.37 15.27 5.98
N GLU A 31 -2.17 15.27 4.91
CA GLU A 31 -3.18 16.31 4.64
C GLU A 31 -4.21 16.41 5.78
N HIS A 32 -4.48 15.30 6.47
CA HIS A 32 -5.39 15.22 7.61
C HIS A 32 -4.68 15.32 8.97
N GLY A 33 -3.37 15.59 8.98
CA GLY A 33 -2.58 15.77 10.20
C GLY A 33 -2.19 14.45 10.90
N HIS A 34 -2.20 13.34 10.17
CA HIS A 34 -1.85 12.01 10.68
C HIS A 34 -0.67 11.40 9.91
N GLU A 35 -0.07 10.34 10.45
CA GLU A 35 0.96 9.53 9.79
C GLU A 35 0.43 8.14 9.49
N LEU A 36 0.77 7.59 8.33
CA LEU A 36 0.40 6.23 7.94
C LEU A 36 1.21 5.22 8.80
N PRO A 37 0.56 4.31 9.53
CA PRO A 37 1.28 3.33 10.35
C PRO A 37 2.04 2.33 9.47
N GLN A 38 3.37 2.32 9.57
CA GLN A 38 4.23 1.47 8.74
C GLN A 38 3.97 -0.03 8.95
N ASP A 39 3.73 -0.43 10.19
CA ASP A 39 3.44 -1.80 10.58
C ASP A 39 2.13 -2.30 9.98
N GLN A 40 1.09 -1.46 9.98
CA GLN A 40 -0.19 -1.76 9.34
C GLN A 40 -0.05 -1.79 7.81
N TRP A 41 0.66 -0.82 7.22
CA TRP A 41 0.90 -0.79 5.77
C TRP A 41 1.63 -2.05 5.28
N ALA A 42 2.60 -2.55 6.05
CA ALA A 42 3.32 -3.77 5.71
C ALA A 42 2.40 -5.00 5.59
N THR A 43 1.23 -5.00 6.24
CA THR A 43 0.24 -6.09 6.13
C THR A 43 -0.55 -6.08 4.82
N LEU A 44 -0.57 -4.95 4.10
CA LEU A 44 -1.27 -4.79 2.82
C LEU A 44 -0.45 -5.30 1.63
N VAL A 45 0.87 -5.15 1.70
CA VAL A 45 1.77 -5.44 0.58
C VAL A 45 1.61 -6.89 0.13
N GLY A 46 1.29 -7.09 -1.15
CA GLY A 46 1.04 -8.41 -1.75
C GLY A 46 -0.17 -9.18 -1.22
N THR A 47 -1.03 -8.55 -0.42
CA THR A 47 -2.16 -9.22 0.26
C THR A 47 -3.50 -8.73 -0.27
N ILE A 48 -4.28 -9.64 -0.86
CA ILE A 48 -5.66 -9.35 -1.28
C ILE A 48 -6.59 -9.57 -0.07
N GLY A 49 -7.38 -8.54 0.27
CA GLY A 49 -8.35 -8.62 1.38
C GLY A 49 -7.69 -8.55 2.76
N ALA A 50 -6.62 -7.77 2.90
CA ALA A 50 -6.00 -7.51 4.20
C ALA A 50 -7.04 -6.94 5.20
N PRO A 51 -6.98 -7.28 6.49
CA PRO A 51 -7.92 -6.77 7.49
C PRO A 51 -7.82 -5.26 7.75
N PHE A 52 -6.65 -4.66 7.48
CA PHE A 52 -6.43 -3.24 7.64
C PHE A 52 -6.87 -2.50 6.37
N ASP A 53 -7.77 -1.52 6.52
CA ASP A 53 -8.15 -0.59 5.46
C ASP A 53 -7.62 0.82 5.82
N PRO A 54 -6.67 1.38 5.04
CA PRO A 54 -6.11 2.70 5.32
C PRO A 54 -7.14 3.83 5.28
N PHE A 55 -8.21 3.70 4.49
CA PHE A 55 -9.25 4.72 4.37
C PHE A 55 -10.14 4.73 5.61
N ASP A 56 -10.65 3.57 6.00
CA ASP A 56 -11.50 3.43 7.20
C ASP A 56 -10.74 3.90 8.46
N HIS A 57 -9.47 3.49 8.60
CA HIS A 57 -8.62 3.95 9.69
C HIS A 57 -8.39 5.47 9.68
N LEU A 58 -8.27 6.08 8.50
CA LEU A 58 -8.15 7.53 8.40
C LEU A 58 -9.45 8.23 8.82
N GLU A 59 -10.62 7.73 8.41
CA GLU A 59 -11.92 8.27 8.86
C GLU A 59 -12.07 8.20 10.39
N GLU A 60 -11.62 7.10 11.02
CA GLU A 60 -11.59 6.94 12.47
C GLU A 60 -10.71 8.00 13.15
N LEU A 61 -9.50 8.24 12.62
CA LEU A 61 -8.57 9.24 13.15
C LEU A 61 -9.12 10.67 13.03
N VAL A 62 -9.74 10.99 11.89
CA VAL A 62 -10.33 12.31 11.64
C VAL A 62 -11.65 12.50 12.41
N GLY A 63 -12.33 11.41 12.78
CA GLY A 63 -13.59 11.44 13.54
C GLY A 63 -14.82 11.81 12.69
N ARG A 64 -14.70 11.70 11.36
CA ARG A 64 -15.80 11.89 10.40
C ARG A 64 -15.53 11.13 9.12
N ARG A 65 -16.59 10.94 8.34
CA ARG A 65 -16.49 10.46 6.96
C ARG A 65 -15.73 11.45 6.07
N LEU A 66 -14.88 10.95 5.18
CA LEU A 66 -14.12 11.72 4.19
C LEU A 66 -14.80 11.75 2.82
#